data_AF-A0A9D7UH77-F1
#
_entry.id   AF-A0A9D7UH77-F1
#
_cell.length_a   1.000
_cell.length_b   1.000
_cell.length_c   1.000
_cell.angle_alpha   90.00
_cell.angle_beta   90.00
_cell.angle_gamma   90.00
#
_symmetry.space_group_name_H-M   'P 1'
#
loop_
_entity.id
_entity.type
_entity.pdbx_description
1 polymer ?
#
loop_
_entity_poly.entity_id
_entity_poly.type
_entity_poly.pdbx_seq_one_letter_code
_entity_poly.pdbx_strand_id
1 'polypeptide(L)'
;MATDNTGRSLRTGALLAACAVSAALTATASGKPPASNPRAPVSSLSVRPPNPDLNGDGVVDSQDLMELIRLQRSGALPPQRADINRDGAFNAADLGALIELIDDTRPPNLPDPPAPKFSSRLITGNKLEMTDLENNFFLILPTATRLWLPVNGGPNPSLVTPTIDLIPHPDGCDVVFTFNNTTGEWSGLGKITVAGVRFGHAITGHDFRFDGKPITLNSDNTGIGVSGWFYPGGTYSPVNVLEDGDYKLGVSLIYPVLDYKHQVKIRSKAQFPTGGVAWFTEFTLNANDENKYNPAGDLAPGEVRAYVVAVRAVKGARPWQETLEPYRQYFRSTYGNVRYSRDPRPAQFSALAVDGNHEVDNPYGFAGGYNLRPDLFGFRRWVDRLVDRVDRGYTRIMVSKPTGQFYVNRQNNIPTLFASHWFEGAEFGHAMGDAVDQFKRIPQTGLNLGLWWGRAAQVMPDGWDSFRIENLDPNNPEHVMLGFRELDAAYAAGARTIGLDAFRKMQAWDAIQWLQMMQHRAPGVRFITEPVCGDVVHNFTPAFQVATRPASEASLRVETRHFLADLLNPGHEIWGFIRIDRLADYLGRTPTLEDWIYEAERVASLGYIASVSEPISTTPGMVAAETWRLDE
;
A
#
# COMPACT_ATOMS: atom_id res chain seq x y z
N MET A 1 -15.09 28.14 36.36
CA MET A 1 -14.52 29.43 35.93
C MET A 1 -14.76 29.51 34.42
N ALA A 2 -15.93 29.94 33.97
CA ALA A 2 -16.34 31.34 33.74
C ALA A 2 -15.45 32.04 32.70
N THR A 3 -15.98 32.08 31.46
CA THR A 3 -15.92 33.14 30.43
C THR A 3 -14.59 33.80 30.09
N ASP A 4 -14.18 33.77 28.81
CA ASP A 4 -14.41 34.97 27.99
C ASP A 4 -14.38 34.70 26.48
N ASN A 5 -15.29 35.36 25.78
CA ASN A 5 -15.63 35.16 24.38
C ASN A 5 -15.70 36.55 23.73
N THR A 6 -14.69 36.92 22.94
CA THR A 6 -14.71 38.10 22.06
C THR A 6 -14.03 37.68 20.75
N GLY A 7 -14.58 37.84 19.55
CA GLY A 7 -15.54 38.82 19.08
C GLY A 7 -14.82 39.91 18.29
N ARG A 8 -14.31 39.61 17.08
CA ARG A 8 -13.89 40.64 16.11
C ARG A 8 -14.32 40.29 14.69
N SER A 9 -15.34 41.00 14.26
CA SER A 9 -15.75 41.26 12.88
C SER A 9 -14.86 42.35 12.28
N LEU A 10 -14.39 42.18 11.05
CA LEU A 10 -13.95 43.27 10.17
C LEU A 10 -14.27 42.94 8.70
N ARG A 11 -15.34 43.59 8.23
CA ARG A 11 -15.61 44.23 6.93
C ARG A 11 -14.85 43.78 5.67
N THR A 12 -15.68 43.27 4.75
CA THR A 12 -15.81 43.60 3.32
C THR A 12 -14.89 44.69 2.74
N GLY A 13 -14.18 44.34 1.66
CA GLY A 13 -13.57 45.25 0.70
C GLY A 13 -13.44 44.57 -0.66
N ALA A 14 -14.32 44.91 -1.60
CA ALA A 14 -14.25 44.48 -2.98
C ALA A 14 -13.16 45.28 -3.73
N LEU A 15 -12.37 44.62 -4.58
CA LEU A 15 -11.64 45.28 -5.65
C LEU A 15 -11.56 44.36 -6.89
N LEU A 16 -12.23 44.84 -7.95
CA LEU A 16 -12.06 44.43 -9.33
C LEU A 16 -10.68 44.85 -9.83
N ALA A 17 -9.97 43.96 -10.52
CA ALA A 17 -8.97 44.34 -11.51
C ALA A 17 -8.85 43.25 -12.58
N ALA A 18 -9.43 43.54 -13.74
CA ALA A 18 -9.18 42.82 -14.98
C ALA A 18 -7.79 43.22 -15.52
N CYS A 19 -7.05 42.25 -16.05
CA CYS A 19 -5.97 42.50 -17.00
C CYS A 19 -5.91 41.35 -18.00
N ALA A 20 -6.47 41.63 -19.19
CA ALA A 20 -6.17 40.91 -20.41
C ALA A 20 -4.81 41.39 -20.94
N VAL A 21 -3.96 40.47 -21.38
CA VAL A 21 -2.85 40.78 -22.29
C VAL A 21 -2.89 39.79 -23.43
N SER A 22 -3.32 40.30 -24.58
CA SER A 22 -3.05 39.74 -25.90
C SER A 22 -1.58 40.00 -26.25
N ALA A 23 -0.91 39.01 -26.85
CA ALA A 23 0.28 39.25 -27.64
C ALA A 23 0.18 38.41 -28.92
N ALA A 24 -0.30 39.06 -29.97
CA ALA A 24 -0.10 38.65 -31.35
C ALA A 24 1.31 39.04 -31.77
N LEU A 25 2.06 38.10 -32.35
CA LEU A 25 3.27 38.40 -33.12
C LEU A 25 3.10 37.80 -34.52
N THR A 26 2.75 38.69 -35.44
CA THR A 26 2.87 38.52 -36.88
C THR A 26 4.33 38.75 -37.24
N ALA A 27 4.98 37.75 -37.83
CA ALA A 27 6.22 37.92 -38.57
C ALA A 27 6.07 37.26 -39.94
N THR A 28 5.82 38.10 -40.93
CA THR A 28 5.95 37.80 -42.36
C THR A 28 7.45 37.74 -42.70
N ALA A 29 7.91 36.60 -43.20
CA ALA A 29 9.18 36.53 -43.94
C ALA A 29 9.00 35.57 -45.12
N SER A 30 9.08 36.19 -46.30
CA SER A 30 9.07 35.59 -47.63
C SER A 30 10.23 34.62 -47.84
N GLY A 31 9.94 33.38 -48.22
CA GLY A 31 10.92 32.38 -48.65
C GLY A 31 10.40 31.60 -49.85
N LYS A 32 11.16 31.65 -50.95
CA LYS A 32 11.00 30.94 -52.23
C LYS A 32 10.53 29.47 -52.09
N PRO A 33 9.70 28.94 -53.01
CA PRO A 33 9.34 27.53 -53.02
C PRO A 33 10.53 26.67 -53.46
N PRO A 34 10.84 25.54 -52.79
CA PRO A 34 11.77 24.56 -53.30
C PRO A 34 11.09 23.70 -54.37
N ALA A 35 11.90 23.28 -55.33
CA ALA A 35 11.53 22.50 -56.51
C ALA A 35 10.79 21.20 -56.16
N SER A 36 9.83 20.85 -57.03
CA SER A 36 9.10 19.59 -57.04
C SER A 36 10.07 18.39 -57.16
N ASN A 37 10.19 17.61 -56.08
CA ASN A 37 10.75 16.26 -56.13
C ASN A 37 9.71 15.30 -56.76
N PRO A 38 10.14 14.37 -57.64
CA PRO A 38 9.25 13.38 -58.22
C PRO A 38 8.73 12.43 -57.13
N ARG A 39 7.43 12.15 -57.16
CA ARG A 39 6.76 11.16 -56.29
C ARG A 39 7.51 9.83 -56.33
N ALA A 40 8.08 9.44 -55.19
CA ALA A 40 8.42 8.05 -54.94
C ALA A 40 7.11 7.22 -54.90
N PRO A 41 7.11 5.97 -55.40
CA PRO A 41 5.94 5.11 -55.32
C PRO A 41 5.57 4.89 -53.85
N VAL A 42 4.28 5.05 -53.54
CA VAL A 42 3.70 4.71 -52.23
C VAL A 42 3.95 3.22 -52.03
N SER A 43 4.95 2.91 -51.20
CA SER A 43 5.15 1.58 -50.62
C SER A 43 3.84 1.17 -49.95
N SER A 44 3.20 0.13 -50.46
CA SER A 44 2.07 -0.53 -49.80
C SER A 44 2.48 -0.84 -48.36
N LEU A 45 1.94 -0.09 -47.39
CA LEU A 45 2.04 -0.41 -45.98
C LEU A 45 1.50 -1.84 -45.82
N SER A 46 2.39 -2.79 -45.52
CA SER A 46 1.95 -4.13 -45.16
C SER A 46 1.11 -3.99 -43.90
N VAL A 47 -0.20 -4.16 -44.03
CA VAL A 47 -1.12 -4.24 -42.89
C VAL A 47 -0.61 -5.40 -42.05
N ARG A 48 -0.02 -5.10 -40.89
CA ARG A 48 0.38 -6.14 -39.94
C ARG A 48 -0.91 -6.85 -39.51
N PRO A 49 -0.92 -8.19 -39.42
CA PRO A 49 -2.09 -8.90 -38.91
C PRO A 49 -2.47 -8.40 -37.50
N PRO A 50 -3.76 -8.45 -37.14
CA PRO A 50 -4.20 -8.15 -35.77
C PRO A 50 -3.43 -9.01 -34.76
N ASN A 51 -3.18 -8.46 -33.58
CA ASN A 51 -2.60 -9.21 -32.47
C ASN A 51 -3.70 -9.39 -31.41
N PRO A 52 -4.25 -10.61 -31.24
CA PRO A 52 -5.27 -10.88 -30.24
C PRO A 52 -4.76 -10.80 -28.80
N ASP A 53 -3.44 -10.88 -28.62
CA ASP A 53 -2.75 -10.53 -27.37
C ASP A 53 -2.65 -8.99 -27.27
N LEU A 54 -3.67 -8.41 -26.66
CA LEU A 54 -3.89 -6.98 -26.53
C LEU A 54 -3.14 -6.41 -25.33
N ASN A 55 -2.95 -7.21 -24.28
CA ASN A 55 -2.17 -6.80 -23.11
C ASN A 55 -0.64 -6.97 -23.31
N GLY A 56 -0.22 -7.72 -24.33
CA GLY A 56 1.16 -7.95 -24.73
C GLY A 56 1.90 -9.00 -23.90
N ASP A 57 1.20 -9.90 -23.21
CA ASP A 57 1.79 -10.91 -22.34
C ASP A 57 2.18 -12.22 -23.06
N GLY A 58 1.83 -12.33 -24.35
CA GLY A 58 2.15 -13.48 -25.20
C GLY A 58 1.12 -14.62 -25.14
N VAL A 59 0.01 -14.44 -24.41
CA VAL A 59 -1.11 -15.38 -24.32
C VAL A 59 -2.38 -14.66 -24.81
N VAL A 60 -3.35 -15.41 -25.34
CA VAL A 60 -4.68 -14.86 -25.65
C VAL A 60 -5.65 -15.42 -24.62
N ASP A 61 -6.05 -14.61 -23.64
CA ASP A 61 -6.91 -15.04 -22.54
C ASP A 61 -7.93 -13.97 -22.09
N SER A 62 -8.56 -14.19 -20.94
CA SER A 62 -9.56 -13.27 -20.40
C SER A 62 -9.01 -11.87 -20.04
N GLN A 63 -7.69 -11.71 -19.93
CA GLN A 63 -7.06 -10.41 -19.71
C GLN A 63 -7.08 -9.55 -20.99
N ASP A 64 -6.90 -10.15 -22.16
CA ASP A 64 -7.06 -9.46 -23.44
C ASP A 64 -8.48 -8.97 -23.63
N LEU A 65 -9.45 -9.76 -23.18
CA LEU A 65 -10.86 -9.37 -23.18
C LEU A 65 -11.08 -8.11 -22.34
N MET A 66 -10.47 -8.06 -21.15
CA MET A 66 -10.57 -6.89 -20.27
C MET A 66 -9.88 -5.67 -20.85
N GLU A 67 -8.72 -5.84 -21.51
CA GLU A 67 -8.02 -4.75 -22.20
C GLU A 67 -8.81 -4.23 -23.40
N LEU A 68 -9.46 -5.12 -24.17
CA LEU A 68 -10.37 -4.76 -25.26
C LEU A 68 -11.54 -3.90 -24.75
N ILE A 69 -12.20 -4.33 -23.66
CA ILE A 69 -13.29 -3.59 -23.02
C ILE A 69 -12.81 -2.23 -22.51
N ARG A 70 -11.61 -2.17 -21.92
CA ARG A 70 -11.00 -0.93 -21.44
C ARG A 70 -10.77 0.05 -22.59
N LEU A 71 -10.19 -0.42 -23.69
CA LEU A 71 -9.95 0.39 -24.90
C LEU A 71 -11.26 0.94 -25.46
N GLN A 72 -12.31 0.10 -25.56
CA GLN A 72 -13.62 0.49 -26.07
C GLN A 72 -14.30 1.57 -25.20
N ARG A 73 -14.15 1.49 -23.88
CA ARG A 73 -14.70 2.47 -22.95
C ARG A 73 -13.94 3.79 -22.93
N SER A 74 -12.63 3.77 -23.20
CA SER A 74 -11.79 4.97 -23.13
C SER A 74 -12.05 5.97 -24.26
N GLY A 75 -12.66 5.54 -25.38
CA GLY A 75 -12.79 6.35 -26.59
C GLY A 75 -11.46 6.69 -27.27
N ALA A 76 -10.33 6.14 -26.80
CA ALA A 76 -9.05 6.26 -27.46
C ALA A 76 -9.12 5.59 -28.84
N LEU A 77 -8.45 6.18 -29.85
CA LEU A 77 -8.27 5.51 -31.13
C LEU A 77 -7.51 4.20 -30.85
N PRO A 78 -8.14 3.04 -31.07
CA PRO A 78 -7.52 1.78 -30.77
C PRO A 78 -6.31 1.58 -31.68
N PRO A 79 -5.24 0.94 -31.21
CA PRO A 79 -4.19 0.50 -32.11
C PRO A 79 -4.84 -0.36 -33.21
N GLN A 80 -4.34 -0.26 -34.46
CA GLN A 80 -4.81 -1.07 -35.60
C GLN A 80 -4.87 -2.59 -35.34
N ARG A 81 -4.26 -3.06 -34.25
CA ARG A 81 -4.24 -4.46 -33.82
C ARG A 81 -5.48 -4.90 -33.05
N ALA A 82 -6.33 -3.98 -32.59
CA ALA A 82 -7.50 -4.28 -31.77
C ALA A 82 -8.78 -4.57 -32.58
N ASP A 83 -8.72 -4.40 -33.90
CA ASP A 83 -9.71 -4.89 -34.87
C ASP A 83 -9.46 -6.39 -35.11
N ILE A 84 -9.94 -7.23 -34.18
CA ILE A 84 -9.72 -8.67 -34.13
C ILE A 84 -10.42 -9.36 -35.30
N ASN A 85 -11.62 -8.88 -35.68
CA ASN A 85 -12.42 -9.48 -36.74
C ASN A 85 -12.07 -8.96 -38.15
N ARG A 86 -11.23 -7.92 -38.25
CA ARG A 86 -10.74 -7.28 -39.49
C ARG A 86 -11.82 -6.61 -40.33
N ASP A 87 -12.90 -6.16 -39.70
CA ASP A 87 -13.99 -5.46 -40.39
C ASP A 87 -13.70 -3.95 -40.61
N GLY A 88 -12.58 -3.45 -40.06
CA GLY A 88 -12.17 -2.06 -40.15
C GLY A 88 -12.80 -1.16 -39.10
N ALA A 89 -13.61 -1.70 -38.18
CA ALA A 89 -14.30 -0.96 -37.14
C ALA A 89 -14.08 -1.62 -35.78
N PHE A 90 -13.53 -0.88 -34.82
CA PHE A 90 -13.40 -1.36 -33.47
C PHE A 90 -14.73 -1.36 -32.72
N ASN A 91 -15.36 -2.54 -32.58
CA ASN A 91 -16.74 -2.66 -32.12
C ASN A 91 -17.01 -3.99 -31.36
N ALA A 92 -18.28 -4.24 -31.02
CA ALA A 92 -18.67 -5.44 -30.26
C ALA A 92 -18.40 -6.76 -31.00
N ALA A 93 -18.24 -6.73 -32.32
CA ALA A 93 -17.89 -7.90 -33.11
C ALA A 93 -16.42 -8.32 -32.90
N ASP A 94 -15.52 -7.40 -32.54
CA ASP A 94 -14.14 -7.74 -32.12
C ASP A 94 -14.12 -8.50 -30.80
N LEU A 95 -15.03 -8.16 -29.88
CA LEU A 95 -15.21 -8.89 -28.62
C LEU A 95 -15.65 -10.33 -28.89
N GLY A 96 -16.61 -10.52 -29.79
CA GLY A 96 -17.05 -11.85 -30.22
C GLY A 96 -15.91 -12.67 -30.83
N ALA A 97 -15.14 -12.06 -31.74
CA ALA A 97 -14.00 -12.73 -32.38
C ALA A 97 -12.88 -13.09 -31.40
N LEU A 98 -12.62 -12.25 -30.38
CA LEU A 98 -11.65 -12.55 -29.34
C LEU A 98 -12.12 -13.70 -28.43
N ILE A 99 -13.41 -13.73 -28.08
CA ILE A 99 -14.00 -14.83 -27.30
C ILE A 99 -13.89 -16.15 -28.07
N GLU A 100 -14.25 -16.16 -29.36
CA GLU A 100 -14.09 -17.35 -30.21
C GLU A 100 -12.63 -17.81 -30.28
N LEU A 101 -11.68 -16.89 -30.33
CA LEU A 101 -10.25 -17.23 -30.34
C LEU A 101 -9.77 -17.84 -29.02
N ILE A 102 -10.27 -17.33 -27.89
CA ILE A 102 -9.99 -17.87 -26.56
C ILE A 102 -10.59 -19.28 -26.41
N ASP A 103 -11.78 -19.51 -26.96
CA ASP A 103 -12.43 -20.81 -26.94
C ASP A 103 -11.77 -21.83 -27.89
N ASP A 104 -11.31 -21.41 -29.08
CA ASP A 104 -10.62 -22.26 -30.07
C ASP A 104 -9.17 -22.59 -29.69
N THR A 105 -8.51 -21.74 -28.91
CA THR A 105 -7.14 -22.00 -28.40
C THR A 105 -7.11 -22.97 -27.22
N ARG A 106 -8.27 -23.41 -26.74
CA ARG A 106 -8.38 -24.39 -25.66
C ARG A 106 -7.88 -25.75 -26.16
N PRO A 107 -6.74 -26.27 -25.65
CA PRO A 107 -6.21 -27.54 -26.16
C PRO A 107 -7.26 -28.65 -26.03
N PRO A 108 -7.44 -29.49 -27.07
CA PRO A 108 -8.51 -30.49 -27.15
C PRO A 108 -8.45 -31.61 -26.09
N ASN A 109 -7.49 -31.53 -25.15
CA ASN A 109 -7.28 -32.49 -24.06
C ASN A 109 -7.27 -31.83 -22.68
N LEU A 110 -7.80 -30.61 -22.52
CA LEU A 110 -8.03 -30.09 -21.18
C LEU A 110 -9.13 -30.91 -20.51
N PRO A 111 -8.90 -31.41 -19.28
CA PRO A 111 -9.95 -32.09 -18.53
C PRO A 111 -11.17 -31.17 -18.41
N ASP A 112 -12.36 -31.77 -18.41
CA ASP A 112 -13.60 -31.03 -18.16
C ASP A 112 -13.44 -30.16 -16.90
N PRO A 113 -14.02 -28.94 -16.90
CA PRO A 113 -13.97 -28.11 -15.71
C PRO A 113 -14.50 -28.91 -14.53
N PRO A 114 -13.83 -28.85 -13.36
CA PRO A 114 -14.25 -29.62 -12.20
C PRO A 114 -15.71 -29.32 -11.90
N ALA A 115 -16.48 -30.37 -11.58
CA ALA A 115 -17.88 -30.22 -11.22
C ALA A 115 -18.03 -29.15 -10.12
N PRO A 116 -19.05 -28.29 -10.19
CA PRO A 116 -19.25 -27.24 -9.20
C PRO A 116 -19.39 -27.87 -7.82
N LYS A 117 -18.60 -27.38 -6.86
CA LYS A 117 -18.66 -27.80 -5.45
C LYS A 117 -19.67 -26.96 -4.68
N PHE A 118 -19.86 -25.72 -5.11
CA PHE A 118 -20.79 -24.80 -4.51
C PHE A 118 -21.79 -24.30 -5.57
N SER A 119 -23.01 -24.02 -5.12
CA SER A 119 -23.99 -23.26 -5.89
C SER A 119 -24.23 -21.93 -5.18
N SER A 120 -24.37 -20.87 -5.97
CA SER A 120 -24.57 -19.51 -5.48
C SER A 120 -25.70 -18.85 -6.24
N ARG A 121 -26.56 -18.10 -5.54
CA ARG A 121 -27.64 -17.34 -6.18
C ARG A 121 -28.05 -16.10 -5.39
N LEU A 122 -28.66 -15.15 -6.09
CA LEU A 122 -29.30 -14.00 -5.46
C LEU A 122 -30.74 -14.33 -5.07
N ILE A 123 -31.06 -14.12 -3.80
CA ILE A 123 -32.42 -14.19 -3.28
C ILE A 123 -33.00 -12.78 -3.27
N THR A 124 -34.15 -12.59 -3.91
CA THR A 124 -34.82 -11.29 -4.05
C THR A 124 -33.91 -10.17 -4.63
N GLY A 125 -32.88 -10.56 -5.40
CA GLY A 125 -31.95 -9.65 -6.07
C GLY A 125 -30.93 -8.92 -5.17
N ASN A 126 -30.94 -9.13 -3.85
CA ASN A 126 -30.07 -8.37 -2.94
C ASN A 126 -29.58 -9.13 -1.70
N LYS A 127 -29.69 -10.46 -1.69
CA LYS A 127 -29.16 -11.34 -0.64
C LYS A 127 -28.45 -12.49 -1.31
N LEU A 128 -27.30 -12.89 -0.77
CA LEU A 128 -26.56 -14.03 -1.26
C LEU A 128 -26.98 -15.30 -0.51
N GLU A 129 -27.19 -16.37 -1.26
CA GLU A 129 -27.23 -17.75 -0.77
C GLU A 129 -26.09 -18.52 -1.42
N MET A 130 -25.38 -19.33 -0.64
CA MET A 130 -24.34 -20.22 -1.12
C MET A 130 -24.45 -21.59 -0.42
N THR A 131 -24.53 -22.65 -1.21
CA THR A 131 -24.76 -24.02 -0.73
C THR A 131 -23.63 -24.93 -1.21
N ASP A 132 -23.03 -25.68 -0.30
CA ASP A 132 -22.16 -26.81 -0.62
C ASP A 132 -23.02 -27.95 -1.17
N LEU A 133 -22.79 -28.32 -2.42
CA LEU A 133 -23.58 -29.29 -3.17
C LEU A 133 -23.31 -30.74 -2.71
N GLU A 134 -22.14 -31.01 -2.13
CA GLU A 134 -21.78 -32.36 -1.68
C GLU A 134 -22.54 -32.73 -0.40
N ASN A 135 -22.60 -31.80 0.54
CA ASN A 135 -23.20 -32.00 1.86
C ASN A 135 -24.63 -31.44 1.98
N ASN A 136 -25.11 -30.75 0.94
CA ASN A 136 -26.35 -29.96 0.98
C ASN A 136 -26.38 -28.99 2.18
N PHE A 137 -25.24 -28.34 2.44
CA PHE A 137 -25.04 -27.43 3.57
C PHE A 137 -25.08 -25.96 3.12
N PHE A 138 -25.89 -25.14 3.78
CA PHE A 138 -25.96 -23.71 3.51
C PHE A 138 -24.78 -22.99 4.18
N LEU A 139 -23.70 -22.82 3.43
CA LEU A 139 -22.53 -22.04 3.86
C LEU A 139 -22.90 -20.57 4.10
N ILE A 140 -23.72 -19.99 3.20
CA ILE A 140 -24.27 -18.65 3.33
C ILE A 140 -25.79 -18.75 3.21
N LEU A 141 -26.51 -18.39 4.29
CA LEU A 141 -27.97 -18.35 4.30
C LEU A 141 -28.46 -16.89 4.25
N PRO A 142 -29.45 -16.56 3.39
CA PRO A 142 -30.03 -15.22 3.34
C PRO A 142 -30.48 -14.73 4.73
N THR A 143 -30.07 -13.52 5.10
CA THR A 143 -30.49 -12.87 6.36
C THR A 143 -31.41 -11.67 6.08
N ALA A 144 -31.77 -10.90 7.11
CA ALA A 144 -32.46 -9.62 6.93
C ALA A 144 -31.54 -8.56 6.28
N THR A 145 -30.22 -8.71 6.42
CA THR A 145 -29.22 -7.78 5.90
C THR A 145 -29.08 -7.93 4.39
N ARG A 146 -29.16 -6.81 3.67
CA ARG A 146 -28.96 -6.73 2.23
C ARG A 146 -27.47 -6.73 1.88
N LEU A 147 -27.15 -7.13 0.66
CA LEU A 147 -25.80 -7.08 0.08
C LEU A 147 -25.27 -5.64 -0.01
N TRP A 148 -26.14 -4.65 -0.14
CA TRP A 148 -25.79 -3.23 -0.10
C TRP A 148 -26.70 -2.45 0.85
N LEU A 149 -26.10 -1.52 1.59
CA LEU A 149 -26.78 -0.60 2.50
C LEU A 149 -26.26 0.83 2.31
N PRO A 150 -27.13 1.85 2.33
CA PRO A 150 -26.68 3.25 2.33
C PRO A 150 -25.92 3.59 3.62
N VAL A 151 -25.02 4.57 3.57
CA VAL A 151 -24.36 5.13 4.77
C VAL A 151 -24.91 6.53 5.03
N ASN A 152 -25.45 6.75 6.24
CA ASN A 152 -26.07 8.03 6.63
C ASN A 152 -25.11 8.94 7.43
N GLY A 153 -23.80 8.73 7.36
CA GLY A 153 -22.81 9.43 8.19
C GLY A 153 -21.63 10.04 7.43
N GLY A 154 -21.62 9.94 6.10
CA GLY A 154 -20.69 10.69 5.25
C GLY A 154 -21.18 12.12 5.00
N PRO A 155 -20.32 13.03 4.49
CA PRO A 155 -20.73 14.39 4.14
C PRO A 155 -21.77 14.41 3.01
N ASN A 156 -21.77 13.40 2.13
CA ASN A 156 -22.81 13.19 1.12
C ASN A 156 -23.65 11.94 1.46
N PRO A 157 -24.98 12.01 1.35
CA PRO A 157 -25.83 10.83 1.51
C PRO A 157 -25.64 9.85 0.33
N SER A 158 -25.96 8.57 0.56
CA SER A 158 -26.09 7.59 -0.52
C SER A 158 -27.42 7.77 -1.25
N LEU A 159 -27.41 8.52 -2.35
CA LEU A 159 -28.59 8.76 -3.19
C LEU A 159 -28.80 7.66 -4.25
N VAL A 160 -27.74 6.93 -4.57
CA VAL A 160 -27.73 5.88 -5.59
C VAL A 160 -27.80 4.50 -4.95
N THR A 161 -28.72 3.67 -5.44
CA THR A 161 -28.75 2.23 -5.14
C THR A 161 -28.10 1.48 -6.31
N PRO A 162 -27.09 0.62 -6.09
CA PRO A 162 -26.45 -0.11 -7.17
C PRO A 162 -27.37 -1.20 -7.73
N THR A 163 -27.20 -1.54 -9.01
CA THR A 163 -27.66 -2.84 -9.51
C THR A 163 -26.70 -3.92 -9.01
N ILE A 164 -27.23 -5.11 -8.75
CA ILE A 164 -26.48 -6.23 -8.18
C ILE A 164 -26.66 -7.44 -9.08
N ASP A 165 -25.55 -7.89 -9.66
CA ASP A 165 -25.49 -9.08 -10.50
C ASP A 165 -24.61 -10.15 -9.83
N LEU A 166 -24.85 -11.41 -10.16
CA LEU A 166 -24.08 -12.54 -9.61
C LEU A 166 -23.58 -13.43 -10.74
N ILE A 167 -22.28 -13.72 -10.70
CA ILE A 167 -21.60 -14.62 -11.62
C ILE A 167 -21.19 -15.86 -10.81
N PRO A 168 -21.82 -17.03 -11.01
CA PRO A 168 -21.50 -18.22 -10.26
C PRO A 168 -20.14 -18.81 -10.67
N HIS A 169 -19.42 -19.39 -9.71
CA HIS A 169 -18.16 -20.10 -9.93
C HIS A 169 -18.19 -21.48 -9.25
N PRO A 170 -17.43 -22.48 -9.72
CA PRO A 170 -17.39 -23.81 -9.10
C PRO A 170 -17.04 -23.82 -7.61
N ASP A 171 -16.27 -22.81 -7.18
CA ASP A 171 -15.78 -22.60 -5.82
C ASP A 171 -16.45 -21.39 -5.12
N GLY A 172 -17.49 -20.79 -5.70
CA GLY A 172 -18.22 -19.67 -5.08
C GLY A 172 -18.99 -18.78 -6.06
N CYS A 173 -18.76 -17.46 -5.99
CA CYS A 173 -19.36 -16.49 -6.91
C CYS A 173 -18.65 -15.13 -6.88
N ASP A 174 -18.86 -14.35 -7.93
CA ASP A 174 -18.58 -12.91 -7.94
C ASP A 174 -19.89 -12.14 -7.86
N VAL A 175 -19.95 -11.15 -6.99
CA VAL A 175 -21.09 -10.23 -6.86
C VAL A 175 -20.68 -8.86 -7.38
N VAL A 176 -21.32 -8.42 -8.46
CA VAL A 176 -21.01 -7.17 -9.16
C VAL A 176 -22.01 -6.10 -8.73
N PHE A 177 -21.50 -5.00 -8.19
CA PHE A 177 -22.27 -3.83 -7.77
C PHE A 177 -22.02 -2.69 -8.75
N THR A 178 -23.01 -2.35 -9.57
CA THR A 178 -22.89 -1.24 -10.52
C THR A 178 -23.67 -0.04 -10.04
N PHE A 179 -22.95 1.02 -9.69
CA PHE A 179 -23.53 2.30 -9.31
C PHE A 179 -23.65 3.20 -10.52
N ASN A 180 -24.81 3.79 -10.73
CA ASN A 180 -25.06 4.79 -11.77
C ASN A 180 -25.67 6.02 -11.12
N ASN A 181 -24.90 7.10 -11.00
CA ASN A 181 -25.38 8.34 -10.41
C ASN A 181 -26.12 9.18 -11.45
N THR A 182 -27.41 8.92 -11.59
CA THR A 182 -28.30 9.70 -12.48
C THR A 182 -28.80 11.00 -11.84
N THR A 183 -28.37 11.31 -10.61
CA THR A 183 -28.77 12.53 -9.90
C THR A 183 -27.89 13.71 -10.31
N GLY A 184 -28.32 14.92 -9.97
CA GLY A 184 -27.53 16.15 -10.14
C GLY A 184 -26.55 16.42 -9.00
N GLU A 185 -26.44 15.51 -8.02
CA GLU A 185 -25.68 15.70 -6.79
C GLU A 185 -24.60 14.62 -6.64
N TRP A 186 -23.60 14.89 -5.80
CA TRP A 186 -22.63 13.86 -5.41
C TRP A 186 -23.31 12.81 -4.53
N SER A 187 -23.00 11.53 -4.75
CA SER A 187 -23.58 10.43 -3.97
C SER A 187 -22.52 9.59 -3.29
N GLY A 188 -22.70 9.34 -1.99
CA GLY A 188 -21.89 8.38 -1.24
C GLY A 188 -22.17 6.93 -1.67
N LEU A 189 -21.16 6.07 -1.60
CA LEU A 189 -21.20 4.70 -2.13
C LEU A 189 -21.83 3.65 -1.19
N GLY A 190 -22.01 3.95 0.09
CA GLY A 190 -22.62 3.03 1.05
C GLY A 190 -21.69 1.90 1.53
N LYS A 191 -22.29 0.77 1.89
CA LYS A 191 -21.63 -0.43 2.41
C LYS A 191 -22.00 -1.64 1.57
N ILE A 192 -21.01 -2.43 1.17
CA ILE A 192 -21.20 -3.77 0.64
C ILE A 192 -21.05 -4.77 1.78
N THR A 193 -21.97 -5.73 1.88
CA THR A 193 -21.99 -6.74 2.94
C THR A 193 -22.16 -8.14 2.38
N VAL A 194 -21.25 -9.06 2.67
CA VAL A 194 -21.46 -10.50 2.51
C VAL A 194 -21.92 -11.05 3.84
N ALA A 195 -23.20 -11.41 3.92
CA ALA A 195 -23.95 -11.68 5.13
C ALA A 195 -24.40 -13.13 5.23
N GLY A 196 -24.54 -13.66 6.45
CA GLY A 196 -25.23 -14.93 6.65
C GLY A 196 -24.34 -16.17 6.64
N VAL A 197 -23.03 -16.01 6.81
CA VAL A 197 -22.08 -17.13 6.86
C VAL A 197 -22.36 -17.99 8.10
N ARG A 198 -22.64 -19.29 7.89
CA ARG A 198 -23.12 -20.22 8.93
C ARG A 198 -21.98 -21.03 9.55
N PHE A 199 -21.10 -20.33 10.25
CA PHE A 199 -20.08 -20.94 11.09
C PHE A 199 -20.48 -20.95 12.57
N GLY A 200 -19.72 -21.69 13.38
CA GLY A 200 -19.87 -21.73 14.82
C GLY A 200 -19.71 -20.38 15.54
N HIS A 201 -19.91 -20.39 16.85
CA HIS A 201 -19.77 -19.20 17.71
C HIS A 201 -18.32 -18.69 17.81
N ALA A 202 -17.35 -19.59 17.72
CA ALA A 202 -15.94 -19.26 17.67
C ALA A 202 -15.38 -19.75 16.34
N ILE A 203 -14.77 -18.85 15.60
CA ILE A 203 -14.17 -19.12 14.28
C ILE A 203 -12.73 -18.60 14.25
N THR A 204 -11.98 -19.02 13.25
CA THR A 204 -10.68 -18.42 12.95
C THR A 204 -10.87 -17.31 11.92
N GLY A 205 -10.35 -16.12 12.20
CA GLY A 205 -10.11 -15.08 11.21
C GLY A 205 -8.62 -14.87 11.00
N HIS A 206 -8.25 -14.01 10.06
CA HIS A 206 -6.85 -13.66 9.81
C HIS A 206 -6.60 -12.16 9.97
N ASP A 207 -5.55 -11.78 10.71
CA ASP A 207 -5.19 -10.38 10.92
C ASP A 207 -4.30 -9.83 9.79
N PHE A 208 -4.96 -9.32 8.76
CA PHE A 208 -4.29 -8.71 7.60
C PHE A 208 -3.80 -7.27 7.83
N ARG A 209 -3.86 -6.76 9.07
CA ARG A 209 -3.15 -5.51 9.42
C ARG A 209 -1.63 -5.66 9.36
N PHE A 210 -1.16 -6.87 9.66
CA PHE A 210 0.26 -7.19 9.72
C PHE A 210 0.54 -8.40 8.84
N ASP A 211 0.69 -9.59 9.41
CA ASP A 211 1.24 -10.75 8.73
C ASP A 211 0.19 -11.76 8.24
N GLY A 212 -1.09 -11.59 8.59
CA GLY A 212 -2.15 -12.54 8.25
C GLY A 212 -2.21 -13.73 9.21
N LYS A 213 -1.65 -13.61 10.42
CA LYS A 213 -1.74 -14.66 11.43
C LYS A 213 -3.19 -14.95 11.86
N PRO A 214 -3.49 -16.21 12.24
CA PRO A 214 -4.82 -16.56 12.70
C PRO A 214 -5.17 -15.86 14.01
N ILE A 215 -6.40 -15.40 14.12
CA ILE A 215 -7.00 -14.83 15.32
C ILE A 215 -8.34 -15.50 15.60
N THR A 216 -8.67 -15.72 16.85
CA THR A 216 -10.00 -16.25 17.21
C THR A 216 -11.02 -15.11 17.20
N LEU A 217 -12.07 -15.26 16.39
CA LEU A 217 -13.24 -14.40 16.45
C LEU A 217 -14.34 -15.15 17.21
N ASN A 218 -14.84 -14.58 18.31
CA ASN A 218 -15.86 -15.22 19.13
C ASN A 218 -17.09 -14.30 19.28
N SER A 219 -18.26 -14.80 18.89
CA SER A 219 -19.54 -14.09 18.98
C SER A 219 -20.10 -13.98 20.40
N ASP A 220 -19.61 -14.79 21.35
CA ASP A 220 -20.13 -14.87 22.73
C ASP A 220 -19.70 -13.69 23.62
N ASN A 221 -18.73 -12.89 23.17
CA ASN A 221 -18.15 -11.76 23.92
C ASN A 221 -18.70 -10.38 23.49
N THR A 222 -20.02 -10.27 23.28
CA THR A 222 -20.78 -9.08 22.82
C THR A 222 -20.80 -8.91 21.29
N GLY A 223 -21.98 -8.73 20.70
CA GLY A 223 -22.22 -8.63 19.25
C GLY A 223 -21.64 -7.39 18.56
N ILE A 224 -20.36 -7.11 18.75
CA ILE A 224 -19.66 -5.90 18.31
C ILE A 224 -18.50 -6.32 17.41
N GLY A 225 -18.34 -5.62 16.28
CA GLY A 225 -17.40 -5.97 15.19
C GLY A 225 -15.98 -6.28 15.69
N VAL A 226 -15.44 -7.42 15.26
CA VAL A 226 -14.24 -8.03 15.84
C VAL A 226 -12.95 -7.48 15.18
N SER A 227 -13.07 -6.77 14.06
CA SER A 227 -11.96 -6.09 13.40
C SER A 227 -12.52 -5.03 12.45
N GLY A 228 -11.80 -3.92 12.26
CA GLY A 228 -12.28 -2.79 11.46
C GLY A 228 -11.19 -1.85 11.02
N TRP A 229 -10.48 -2.22 9.95
CA TRP A 229 -9.33 -1.47 9.43
C TRP A 229 -9.57 -0.95 8.02
N PHE A 230 -8.79 0.04 7.63
CA PHE A 230 -8.94 0.76 6.37
C PHE A 230 -7.91 0.29 5.35
N TYR A 231 -8.36 0.00 4.15
CA TYR A 231 -7.51 -0.17 2.98
C TYR A 231 -7.57 1.07 2.10
N PRO A 232 -6.45 1.56 1.55
CA PRO A 232 -5.09 1.15 1.85
C PRO A 232 -4.57 1.78 3.16
N GLY A 233 -3.68 1.07 3.87
CA GLY A 233 -2.81 1.62 4.92
C GLY A 233 -3.05 1.12 6.35
N GLY A 234 -4.28 0.78 6.72
CA GLY A 234 -4.61 0.12 7.99
C GLY A 234 -4.68 -1.41 7.90
N THR A 235 -4.82 -1.93 6.68
CA THR A 235 -4.76 -3.35 6.31
C THR A 235 -3.95 -3.49 5.03
N TYR A 236 -3.33 -4.65 4.84
CA TYR A 236 -2.46 -4.92 3.71
C TYR A 236 -3.23 -4.97 2.39
N SER A 237 -4.40 -5.62 2.38
CA SER A 237 -5.26 -5.81 1.19
C SER A 237 -6.75 -5.73 1.55
N PRO A 238 -7.66 -5.46 0.60
CA PRO A 238 -9.10 -5.36 0.80
C PRO A 238 -9.77 -6.74 0.83
N VAL A 239 -9.28 -7.64 1.67
CA VAL A 239 -9.71 -9.04 1.78
C VAL A 239 -10.07 -9.42 3.22
N ASN A 240 -10.85 -10.47 3.36
CA ASN A 240 -11.17 -11.08 4.64
C ASN A 240 -11.26 -12.61 4.50
N VAL A 241 -10.83 -13.34 5.52
CA VAL A 241 -10.88 -14.81 5.55
C VAL A 241 -11.51 -15.24 6.86
N LEU A 242 -12.52 -16.10 6.76
CA LEU A 242 -13.21 -16.72 7.88
C LEU A 242 -13.06 -18.23 7.76
N GLU A 243 -12.71 -18.92 8.83
CA GLU A 243 -12.61 -20.38 8.86
C GLU A 243 -13.40 -20.98 10.01
N ASP A 244 -14.05 -22.09 9.73
CA ASP A 244 -14.60 -23.03 10.69
C ASP A 244 -14.03 -24.42 10.35
N GLY A 245 -14.02 -25.36 11.28
CA GLY A 245 -13.25 -26.61 11.17
C GLY A 245 -13.27 -27.30 9.80
N ASP A 246 -14.40 -27.25 9.09
CA ASP A 246 -14.61 -27.87 7.78
C ASP A 246 -14.44 -26.92 6.57
N TYR A 247 -14.57 -25.61 6.74
CA TYR A 247 -14.66 -24.64 5.65
C TYR A 247 -13.78 -23.42 5.87
N LYS A 248 -13.23 -22.91 4.77
CA LYS A 248 -12.54 -21.62 4.72
C LYS A 248 -13.23 -20.77 3.67
N LEU A 249 -13.61 -19.55 4.03
CA LEU A 249 -14.33 -18.61 3.19
C LEU A 249 -13.50 -17.33 3.03
N GLY A 250 -13.07 -17.07 1.81
CA GLY A 250 -12.44 -15.81 1.42
C GLY A 250 -13.47 -14.85 0.83
N VAL A 251 -13.38 -13.59 1.22
CA VAL A 251 -14.17 -12.50 0.66
C VAL A 251 -13.22 -11.39 0.26
N SER A 252 -13.12 -11.12 -1.03
CA SER A 252 -12.20 -10.14 -1.61
C SER A 252 -12.94 -9.04 -2.36
N LEU A 253 -12.58 -7.79 -2.14
CA LEU A 253 -13.03 -6.69 -2.99
C LEU A 253 -12.00 -6.45 -4.10
N ILE A 254 -12.42 -6.67 -5.34
CA ILE A 254 -11.62 -6.34 -6.53
C ILE A 254 -11.68 -4.82 -6.69
N TYR A 255 -10.61 -4.14 -6.26
CA TYR A 255 -10.63 -2.70 -6.02
C TYR A 255 -9.54 -1.95 -6.81
N PRO A 256 -9.91 -1.12 -7.79
CA PRO A 256 -8.97 -0.27 -8.52
C PRO A 256 -8.64 0.98 -7.71
N VAL A 257 -7.87 0.80 -6.62
CA VAL A 257 -7.58 1.86 -5.64
C VAL A 257 -6.89 3.08 -6.23
N LEU A 258 -6.08 2.91 -7.28
CA LEU A 258 -5.40 4.03 -7.94
C LEU A 258 -6.33 4.87 -8.83
N ASP A 259 -7.41 4.26 -9.33
CA ASP A 259 -8.42 4.94 -10.14
C ASP A 259 -9.49 5.57 -9.24
N TYR A 260 -10.01 4.81 -8.27
CA TYR A 260 -11.13 5.23 -7.44
C TYR A 260 -10.72 6.11 -6.26
N LYS A 261 -9.44 6.06 -5.87
CA LYS A 261 -8.79 6.97 -4.91
C LYS A 261 -9.58 7.21 -3.63
N HIS A 262 -10.13 6.16 -3.03
CA HIS A 262 -10.74 6.26 -1.70
C HIS A 262 -10.34 5.12 -0.79
N GLN A 263 -10.65 5.25 0.48
CA GLN A 263 -10.41 4.17 1.43
C GLN A 263 -11.63 3.24 1.50
N VAL A 264 -11.41 2.00 1.92
CA VAL A 264 -12.42 1.00 2.18
C VAL A 264 -12.21 0.47 3.59
N LYS A 265 -13.21 0.60 4.47
CA LYS A 265 -13.17 -0.04 5.79
C LYS A 265 -13.66 -1.46 5.71
N ILE A 266 -12.86 -2.42 6.15
CA ILE A 266 -13.18 -3.84 6.12
C ILE A 266 -13.52 -4.28 7.54
N ARG A 267 -14.64 -4.99 7.73
CA ARG A 267 -15.07 -5.47 9.04
C ARG A 267 -15.58 -6.90 9.01
N SER A 268 -15.24 -7.65 10.06
CA SER A 268 -15.91 -8.89 10.45
C SER A 268 -16.87 -8.62 11.60
N LYS A 269 -18.10 -9.12 11.50
CA LYS A 269 -19.09 -9.06 12.60
C LYS A 269 -19.93 -10.33 12.66
N ALA A 270 -20.46 -10.63 13.82
CA ALA A 270 -21.49 -11.65 14.01
C ALA A 270 -22.86 -11.00 14.27
N GLN A 271 -23.93 -11.65 13.82
CA GLN A 271 -25.31 -11.36 14.23
C GLN A 271 -26.01 -12.66 14.59
N PHE A 272 -27.14 -12.55 15.30
CA PHE A 272 -27.93 -13.68 15.77
C PHE A 272 -29.33 -13.66 15.15
N PRO A 273 -29.47 -13.84 13.82
CA PRO A 273 -30.79 -14.01 13.22
C PRO A 273 -31.44 -15.31 13.70
N THR A 274 -32.73 -15.49 13.38
CA THR A 274 -33.39 -16.79 13.52
C THR A 274 -32.58 -17.87 12.81
N GLY A 275 -32.27 -18.97 13.51
CA GLY A 275 -31.43 -20.06 12.99
C GLY A 275 -29.97 -20.05 13.46
N GLY A 276 -29.59 -19.17 14.40
CA GLY A 276 -28.27 -19.18 15.03
C GLY A 276 -27.32 -18.10 14.50
N VAL A 277 -26.04 -18.20 14.87
CA VAL A 277 -25.00 -17.24 14.50
C VAL A 277 -24.90 -17.09 12.98
N ALA A 278 -24.71 -15.86 12.54
CA ALA A 278 -24.33 -15.50 11.18
C ALA A 278 -23.11 -14.60 11.24
N TRP A 279 -22.07 -14.94 10.50
CA TRP A 279 -20.92 -14.06 10.29
C TRP A 279 -21.09 -13.22 9.03
N PHE A 280 -20.43 -12.05 9.03
CA PHE A 280 -20.54 -11.06 7.97
C PHE A 280 -19.16 -10.46 7.68
N THR A 281 -18.87 -10.27 6.39
CA THR A 281 -17.82 -9.36 5.92
C THR A 281 -18.47 -8.09 5.40
N GLU A 282 -18.00 -6.93 5.82
CA GLU A 282 -18.49 -5.63 5.38
C GLU A 282 -17.36 -4.78 4.80
N PHE A 283 -17.57 -4.20 3.62
CA PHE A 283 -16.75 -3.17 3.01
C PHE A 283 -17.52 -1.84 3.03
N THR A 284 -17.12 -0.91 3.89
CA THR A 284 -17.65 0.48 3.85
C THR A 284 -16.81 1.28 2.86
N LEU A 285 -17.42 1.68 1.75
CA LEU A 285 -16.76 2.43 0.68
C LEU A 285 -16.68 3.92 1.05
N ASN A 286 -15.54 4.54 0.77
CA ASN A 286 -15.21 5.92 1.11
C ASN A 286 -15.49 6.28 2.59
N ALA A 287 -15.14 5.36 3.49
CA ALA A 287 -15.39 5.52 4.92
C ALA A 287 -14.57 6.69 5.50
N ASN A 288 -15.20 7.55 6.31
CA ASN A 288 -14.53 8.65 7.00
C ASN A 288 -13.73 8.12 8.21
N ASP A 289 -12.40 8.09 8.12
CA ASP A 289 -11.48 7.82 9.24
C ASP A 289 -10.54 8.99 9.45
N GLU A 290 -10.26 9.38 10.70
CA GLU A 290 -9.24 10.41 11.01
C GLU A 290 -9.32 11.70 10.17
N ASN A 291 -10.51 12.10 9.68
CA ASN A 291 -10.73 13.22 8.74
C ASN A 291 -10.17 13.01 7.31
N LYS A 292 -9.95 11.76 6.89
CA LYS A 292 -9.41 11.36 5.56
C LYS A 292 -10.48 10.97 4.56
N TYR A 293 -11.71 11.44 4.74
CA TYR A 293 -12.71 11.37 3.68
C TYR A 293 -12.16 12.02 2.40
N ASN A 294 -12.24 11.30 1.28
CA ASN A 294 -11.85 11.86 -0.01
C ASN A 294 -13.12 12.18 -0.82
N PRO A 295 -13.41 13.46 -1.13
CA PRO A 295 -14.52 13.82 -2.00
C PRO A 295 -14.49 13.11 -3.36
N ALA A 296 -13.30 12.86 -3.92
CA ALA A 296 -13.15 12.13 -5.18
C ALA A 296 -13.60 10.65 -5.07
N GLY A 297 -13.69 10.13 -3.84
CA GLY A 297 -14.20 8.81 -3.54
C GLY A 297 -15.71 8.66 -3.70
N ASP A 298 -16.47 9.76 -3.70
CA ASP A 298 -17.90 9.72 -3.97
C ASP A 298 -18.17 9.70 -5.48
N LEU A 299 -19.41 9.38 -5.85
CA LEU A 299 -19.86 9.38 -7.24
C LEU A 299 -20.26 10.79 -7.66
N ALA A 300 -19.59 11.34 -8.67
CA ALA A 300 -20.01 12.58 -9.30
C ALA A 300 -21.35 12.41 -10.06
N PRO A 301 -22.09 13.50 -10.32
CA PRO A 301 -23.26 13.47 -11.21
C PRO A 301 -22.92 12.86 -12.58
N GLY A 302 -23.71 11.90 -13.03
CA GLY A 302 -23.52 11.17 -14.29
C GLY A 302 -22.47 10.07 -14.25
N GLU A 303 -21.75 9.89 -13.14
CA GLU A 303 -20.69 8.89 -13.04
C GLU A 303 -21.24 7.46 -12.84
N VAL A 304 -20.55 6.50 -13.45
CA VAL A 304 -20.81 5.06 -13.28
C VAL A 304 -19.55 4.39 -12.73
N ARG A 305 -19.68 3.65 -11.63
CA ARG A 305 -18.60 2.81 -11.07
C ARG A 305 -19.09 1.40 -10.77
N ALA A 306 -18.20 0.43 -10.88
CA ALA A 306 -18.50 -0.96 -10.58
C ALA A 306 -17.53 -1.51 -9.54
N TYR A 307 -18.04 -2.30 -8.61
CA TYR A 307 -17.25 -3.02 -7.61
C TYR A 307 -17.56 -4.49 -7.71
N VAL A 308 -16.54 -5.35 -7.70
CA VAL A 308 -16.73 -6.80 -7.68
C VAL A 308 -16.29 -7.34 -6.33
N VAL A 309 -17.17 -8.10 -5.67
CA VAL A 309 -16.82 -8.88 -4.49
C VAL A 309 -16.76 -10.35 -4.86
N ALA A 310 -15.55 -10.90 -4.83
CA ALA A 310 -15.31 -12.32 -5.02
C ALA A 310 -15.51 -13.05 -3.68
N VAL A 311 -16.42 -14.02 -3.66
CA VAL A 311 -16.68 -14.89 -2.52
C VAL A 311 -16.27 -16.31 -2.93
N ARG A 312 -15.31 -16.90 -2.22
CA ARG A 312 -14.76 -18.23 -2.53
C ARG A 312 -14.68 -19.10 -1.29
N ALA A 313 -14.96 -20.38 -1.46
CA ALA A 313 -14.95 -21.35 -0.38
C ALA A 313 -14.09 -22.57 -0.73
N VAL A 314 -13.34 -23.06 0.25
CA VAL A 314 -12.63 -24.35 0.17
C VAL A 314 -12.94 -25.20 1.41
N LYS A 315 -12.79 -26.52 1.28
CA LYS A 315 -13.11 -27.51 2.31
C LYS A 315 -11.86 -28.21 2.85
N GLY A 316 -11.93 -28.62 4.11
CA GLY A 316 -10.95 -29.50 4.75
C GLY A 316 -9.55 -28.90 4.81
N ALA A 317 -8.55 -29.71 4.44
CA ALA A 317 -7.13 -29.38 4.56
C ALA A 317 -6.61 -28.42 3.47
N ARG A 318 -7.45 -27.99 2.51
CA ARG A 318 -7.02 -27.03 1.48
C ARG A 318 -6.62 -25.69 2.13
N PRO A 319 -5.55 -25.03 1.65
CA PRO A 319 -5.11 -23.75 2.18
C PRO A 319 -6.15 -22.65 1.92
N TRP A 320 -6.35 -21.77 2.90
CA TRP A 320 -7.31 -20.65 2.76
C TRP A 320 -6.87 -19.65 1.69
N GLN A 321 -5.58 -19.60 1.37
CA GLN A 321 -5.00 -18.71 0.37
C GLN A 321 -5.65 -18.90 -1.00
N GLU A 322 -6.10 -20.11 -1.33
CA GLU A 322 -6.83 -20.40 -2.57
C GLU A 322 -8.15 -19.61 -2.67
N THR A 323 -8.78 -19.28 -1.54
CA THR A 323 -10.00 -18.46 -1.53
C THR A 323 -9.73 -17.00 -1.94
N LEU A 324 -8.47 -16.56 -1.93
CA LEU A 324 -8.06 -15.23 -2.34
C LEU A 324 -7.50 -15.18 -3.77
N GLU A 325 -7.56 -16.30 -4.50
CA GLU A 325 -7.08 -16.40 -5.88
C GLU A 325 -7.62 -15.29 -6.80
N PRO A 326 -8.92 -14.94 -6.77
CA PRO A 326 -9.44 -13.86 -7.63
C PRO A 326 -8.76 -12.51 -7.39
N TYR A 327 -8.46 -12.17 -6.13
CA TYR A 327 -7.76 -10.93 -5.81
C TYR A 327 -6.29 -11.00 -6.19
N ARG A 328 -5.63 -12.15 -6.00
CA ARG A 328 -4.24 -12.36 -6.45
C ARG A 328 -4.11 -12.15 -7.95
N GLN A 329 -4.99 -12.77 -8.74
CA GLN A 329 -4.99 -12.65 -10.20
C GLN A 329 -5.19 -11.20 -10.63
N TYR A 330 -6.24 -10.56 -10.11
CA TYR A 330 -6.50 -9.14 -10.36
C TYR A 330 -5.32 -8.24 -9.99
N PHE A 331 -4.76 -8.42 -8.79
CA PHE A 331 -3.66 -7.59 -8.30
C PHE A 331 -2.43 -7.73 -9.19
N ARG A 332 -2.05 -8.96 -9.53
CA ARG A 332 -0.88 -9.23 -10.36
C ARG A 332 -1.06 -8.76 -11.80
N SER A 333 -2.24 -8.93 -12.40
CA SER A 333 -2.51 -8.42 -13.75
C SER A 333 -2.56 -6.88 -13.79
N THR A 334 -3.07 -6.24 -12.74
CA THR A 334 -3.24 -4.79 -12.70
C THR A 334 -1.97 -4.05 -12.30
N TYR A 335 -1.28 -4.52 -11.25
CA TYR A 335 -0.16 -3.79 -10.64
C TYR A 335 1.21 -4.42 -10.91
N GLY A 336 1.24 -5.68 -11.34
CA GLY A 336 2.45 -6.46 -11.56
C GLY A 336 3.10 -6.97 -10.27
N ASN A 337 4.31 -7.51 -10.43
CA ASN A 337 5.19 -7.92 -9.33
C ASN A 337 5.87 -6.71 -8.68
N VAL A 338 6.66 -6.97 -7.63
CA VAL A 338 7.54 -5.96 -7.02
C VAL A 338 8.49 -5.35 -8.06
N ARG A 339 8.70 -4.03 -7.97
CA ARG A 339 9.49 -3.22 -8.92
C ARG A 339 10.90 -2.90 -8.42
N TYR A 340 11.34 -3.62 -7.40
CA TYR A 340 12.67 -3.51 -6.82
C TYR A 340 13.32 -4.89 -6.75
N SER A 341 14.65 -4.91 -6.69
CA SER A 341 15.40 -6.14 -6.49
C SER A 341 15.53 -6.44 -5.00
N ARG A 342 15.12 -7.66 -4.62
CA ARG A 342 15.23 -8.15 -3.24
C ARG A 342 16.68 -8.19 -2.76
N ASP A 343 16.93 -7.66 -1.56
CA ASP A 343 18.18 -7.78 -0.82
C ASP A 343 17.90 -8.43 0.56
N PRO A 344 18.11 -9.75 0.71
CA PRO A 344 17.73 -10.49 1.92
C PRO A 344 18.72 -10.36 3.07
N ARG A 345 19.83 -9.64 2.88
CA ARG A 345 20.90 -9.54 3.87
C ARG A 345 20.44 -8.70 5.06
N PRO A 346 20.86 -9.04 6.30
CA PRO A 346 20.44 -8.34 7.50
C PRO A 346 21.02 -6.93 7.51
N ALA A 347 20.39 -6.06 8.28
CA ALA A 347 20.80 -4.68 8.42
C ALA A 347 21.06 -4.31 9.88
N GLN A 348 22.14 -3.58 10.10
CA GLN A 348 22.34 -2.94 11.39
C GLN A 348 21.53 -1.65 11.45
N PHE A 349 20.67 -1.50 12.45
CA PHE A 349 19.99 -0.23 12.72
C PHE A 349 20.74 0.53 13.82
N SER A 350 20.90 1.85 13.68
CA SER A 350 21.62 2.70 14.64
C SER A 350 20.92 4.03 14.83
N ALA A 351 20.35 4.27 16.00
CA ALA A 351 19.78 5.57 16.35
C ALA A 351 20.87 6.48 16.90
N LEU A 352 21.06 7.66 16.29
CA LEU A 352 22.01 8.65 16.81
C LEU A 352 21.42 9.46 17.97
N ALA A 353 20.09 9.54 18.06
CA ALA A 353 19.38 10.25 19.11
C ALA A 353 18.24 9.43 19.72
N VAL A 354 17.98 9.65 21.01
CA VAL A 354 16.95 8.96 21.79
C VAL A 354 16.22 9.94 22.70
N ASP A 355 14.93 9.68 22.91
CA ASP A 355 14.06 10.62 23.62
C ASP A 355 14.50 10.88 25.07
N GLY A 356 15.07 9.87 25.72
CA GLY A 356 15.59 9.98 27.09
C GLY A 356 16.82 10.87 27.25
N ASN A 357 17.42 11.36 26.16
CA ASN A 357 18.63 12.18 26.20
C ASN A 357 18.38 13.68 25.97
N HIS A 358 17.13 14.12 25.87
CA HIS A 358 16.81 15.53 25.70
C HIS A 358 17.06 16.32 26.98
N GLU A 359 18.08 17.16 26.93
CA GLU A 359 18.45 18.09 28.01
C GLU A 359 18.64 19.49 27.43
N VAL A 360 18.68 20.52 28.27
CA VAL A 360 18.87 21.92 27.80
C VAL A 360 20.20 22.06 27.06
N ASP A 361 21.23 21.38 27.52
CA ASP A 361 22.54 21.37 26.88
C ASP A 361 22.63 20.36 25.73
N ASN A 362 21.74 19.35 25.64
CA ASN A 362 21.62 18.39 24.54
C ASN A 362 20.22 18.45 23.87
N PRO A 363 19.91 19.56 23.16
CA PRO A 363 18.55 19.79 22.65
C PRO A 363 18.15 18.79 21.54
N TYR A 364 19.12 18.24 20.81
CA TYR A 364 18.87 17.26 19.74
C TYR A 364 18.71 15.81 20.26
N GLY A 365 18.93 15.57 21.56
CA GLY A 365 18.78 14.26 22.18
C GLY A 365 19.81 13.22 21.72
N PHE A 366 21.01 13.64 21.29
CA PHE A 366 22.03 12.71 20.80
C PHE A 366 22.48 11.70 21.87
N ALA A 367 22.70 10.47 21.45
CA ALA A 367 23.14 9.34 22.26
C ALA A 367 24.68 9.26 22.36
N GLY A 368 25.18 8.41 23.26
CA GLY A 368 26.60 8.10 23.34
C GLY A 368 27.48 9.07 24.16
N GLY A 369 26.85 10.01 24.87
CA GLY A 369 27.52 10.97 25.75
C GLY A 369 28.10 12.18 25.03
N TYR A 370 28.65 13.12 25.82
CA TYR A 370 29.07 14.44 25.35
C TYR A 370 29.98 14.40 24.11
N ASN A 371 31.00 13.53 24.13
CA ASN A 371 32.00 13.44 23.06
C ASN A 371 31.48 12.87 21.73
N LEU A 372 30.26 12.35 21.69
CA LEU A 372 29.62 11.85 20.47
C LEU A 372 28.56 12.81 19.93
N ARG A 373 28.45 14.03 20.43
CA ARG A 373 27.45 14.99 19.95
C ARG A 373 27.81 15.62 18.59
N PRO A 374 27.10 15.31 17.48
CA PRO A 374 27.38 15.93 16.19
C PRO A 374 27.15 17.44 16.17
N ASP A 375 26.21 17.93 16.97
CA ASP A 375 25.94 19.36 17.10
C ASP A 375 27.08 20.13 17.77
N LEU A 376 27.97 19.47 18.52
CA LEU A 376 29.17 20.11 19.09
C LEU A 376 30.47 19.76 18.35
N PHE A 377 30.58 18.53 17.85
CA PHE A 377 31.85 17.95 17.40
C PHE A 377 31.84 17.43 15.95
N GLY A 378 30.72 17.56 15.23
CA GLY A 378 30.55 16.98 13.90
C GLY A 378 30.39 15.45 13.92
N PHE A 379 30.26 14.86 12.74
CA PHE A 379 29.90 13.45 12.57
C PHE A 379 31.07 12.47 12.59
N ARG A 380 32.32 12.95 12.54
CA ARG A 380 33.50 12.10 12.38
C ARG A 380 33.51 10.92 13.37
N ARG A 381 33.32 11.20 14.66
CA ARG A 381 33.39 10.18 15.73
C ARG A 381 32.26 9.15 15.64
N TRP A 382 31.07 9.59 15.23
CA TRP A 382 29.96 8.66 14.98
C TRP A 382 30.25 7.77 13.79
N VAL A 383 30.73 8.33 12.69
CA VAL A 383 31.06 7.55 11.49
C VAL A 383 32.18 6.55 11.78
N ASP A 384 33.22 6.94 12.52
CA ASP A 384 34.28 6.02 12.95
C ASP A 384 33.67 4.80 13.67
N ARG A 385 32.77 5.04 14.63
CA ARG A 385 32.04 3.97 15.35
C ARG A 385 31.13 3.12 14.46
N LEU A 386 30.55 3.69 13.40
CA LEU A 386 29.68 2.96 12.46
C LEU A 386 30.51 2.08 11.52
N VAL A 387 31.68 2.57 11.08
CA VAL A 387 32.60 1.83 10.21
C VAL A 387 33.22 0.64 10.93
N ASP A 388 33.50 0.73 12.23
CA ASP A 388 33.99 -0.39 13.06
C ASP A 388 33.01 -1.59 13.10
N ARG A 389 31.80 -1.47 12.53
CA ARG A 389 30.82 -2.57 12.46
C ARG A 389 31.02 -3.51 11.28
N VAL A 390 31.87 -3.17 10.30
CA VAL A 390 32.23 -4.08 9.19
C VAL A 390 32.72 -5.43 9.73
N ASP A 391 33.53 -5.40 10.79
CA ASP A 391 34.08 -6.60 11.44
C ASP A 391 33.02 -7.51 12.08
N ARG A 392 31.77 -7.06 12.16
CA ARG A 392 30.62 -7.84 12.68
C ARG A 392 29.81 -8.52 11.58
N GLY A 393 30.24 -8.43 10.32
CA GLY A 393 29.65 -9.13 9.17
C GLY A 393 28.46 -8.42 8.51
N TYR A 394 28.04 -7.26 9.02
CA TYR A 394 27.03 -6.45 8.34
C TYR A 394 27.59 -5.82 7.06
N THR A 395 26.76 -5.81 6.03
CA THR A 395 27.03 -5.08 4.77
C THR A 395 26.03 -3.94 4.53
N ARG A 396 25.07 -3.76 5.44
CA ARG A 396 24.01 -2.75 5.39
C ARG A 396 23.89 -2.10 6.76
N ILE A 397 23.85 -0.77 6.78
CA ILE A 397 23.59 -0.01 7.99
C ILE A 397 22.49 1.00 7.73
N MET A 398 21.54 1.12 8.66
CA MET A 398 20.48 2.12 8.65
C MET A 398 20.68 3.04 9.85
N VAL A 399 21.00 4.29 9.60
CA VAL A 399 21.19 5.32 10.63
C VAL A 399 19.89 6.11 10.79
N SER A 400 19.31 6.09 11.98
CA SER A 400 18.08 6.84 12.28
C SER A 400 18.34 8.08 13.11
N LYS A 401 17.44 9.06 12.93
CA LYS A 401 17.54 10.40 13.53
C LYS A 401 18.92 11.03 13.30
N PRO A 402 19.41 11.07 12.04
CA PRO A 402 20.78 11.50 11.80
C PRO A 402 20.99 12.99 12.15
N THR A 403 19.93 13.79 12.21
CA THR A 403 19.96 15.21 12.68
C THR A 403 19.41 15.37 14.11
N GLY A 404 19.22 14.27 14.84
CA GLY A 404 18.63 14.31 16.17
C GLY A 404 17.10 14.34 16.16
N GLN A 405 16.52 14.86 17.25
CA GLN A 405 15.09 14.96 17.49
C GLN A 405 14.71 16.41 17.84
N PHE A 406 13.42 16.73 17.73
CA PHE A 406 12.89 18.04 18.16
C PHE A 406 12.86 18.15 19.67
N TYR A 407 13.31 19.29 20.19
CA TYR A 407 13.36 19.57 21.62
C TYR A 407 12.02 20.07 22.15
N VAL A 408 11.41 21.01 21.42
CA VAL A 408 10.16 21.69 21.77
C VAL A 408 8.97 20.82 21.36
N ASN A 409 8.93 20.39 20.09
CA ASN A 409 7.83 19.59 19.56
C ASN A 409 8.11 18.09 19.64
N ARG A 410 8.32 17.57 20.85
CA ARG A 410 8.67 16.14 21.07
C ARG A 410 7.63 15.15 20.53
N GLN A 411 6.35 15.55 20.48
CA GLN A 411 5.27 14.77 19.84
C GLN A 411 5.50 14.57 18.33
N ASN A 412 6.29 15.45 17.72
CA ASN A 412 6.74 15.38 16.34
C ASN A 412 8.06 14.63 16.18
N ASN A 413 8.32 13.67 17.07
CA ASN A 413 9.51 12.84 17.10
C ASN A 413 9.94 12.36 15.70
N ILE A 414 11.25 12.39 15.45
CA ILE A 414 11.96 12.19 14.17
C ILE A 414 11.58 13.28 13.15
N PRO A 415 12.48 14.25 12.89
CA PRO A 415 12.17 15.45 12.12
C PRO A 415 11.95 15.16 10.64
N THR A 416 11.08 15.96 10.00
CA THR A 416 10.98 16.05 8.53
C THR A 416 12.29 16.57 7.92
N LEU A 417 12.95 17.52 8.59
CA LEU A 417 14.27 18.04 8.23
C LEU A 417 15.38 17.08 8.68
N PHE A 418 15.40 15.86 8.14
CA PHE A 418 16.30 14.81 8.61
C PHE A 418 17.72 14.95 8.06
N ALA A 419 17.96 15.70 7.00
CA ALA A 419 19.28 15.84 6.38
C ALA A 419 19.64 17.28 6.03
N SER A 420 18.68 18.12 5.63
CA SER A 420 19.00 19.48 5.18
C SER A 420 19.45 20.42 6.32
N HIS A 421 19.04 20.14 7.55
CA HIS A 421 19.43 20.93 8.72
C HIS A 421 20.93 20.84 9.04
N TRP A 422 21.67 19.85 8.51
CA TRP A 422 23.14 19.79 8.66
C TRP A 422 23.84 21.07 8.17
N PHE A 423 23.29 21.70 7.14
CA PHE A 423 23.90 22.88 6.50
C PHE A 423 23.53 24.20 7.18
N GLU A 424 22.63 24.18 8.17
CA GLU A 424 22.12 25.38 8.85
C GLU A 424 22.94 25.73 10.10
N GLY A 425 24.10 25.08 10.28
CA GLY A 425 24.88 25.16 11.52
C GLY A 425 25.36 26.56 11.90
N ALA A 426 25.57 27.46 10.93
CA ALA A 426 25.92 28.84 11.23
C ALA A 426 24.74 29.63 11.84
N GLU A 427 23.51 29.30 11.46
CA GLU A 427 22.29 29.94 11.94
C GLU A 427 21.87 29.38 13.31
N PHE A 428 22.04 28.06 13.51
CA PHE A 428 21.60 27.37 14.72
C PHE A 428 22.74 27.04 15.70
N GLY A 429 23.98 27.43 15.40
CA GLY A 429 25.13 27.28 16.29
C GLY A 429 25.62 25.84 16.48
N HIS A 430 25.43 24.96 15.48
CA HIS A 430 25.82 23.55 15.56
C HIS A 430 26.90 23.13 14.56
N ALA A 431 27.67 22.11 14.92
CA ALA A 431 28.83 21.61 14.15
C ALA A 431 28.51 20.52 13.11
N MET A 432 27.23 20.28 12.80
CA MET A 432 26.78 19.21 11.88
C MET A 432 27.14 19.39 10.40
N GLY A 433 27.78 20.50 10.00
CA GLY A 433 28.07 20.82 8.59
C GLY A 433 28.99 19.81 7.88
N ASP A 434 29.71 18.96 8.63
CA ASP A 434 30.57 17.92 8.07
C ASP A 434 29.82 16.61 7.71
N ALA A 435 28.51 16.53 7.97
CA ALA A 435 27.71 15.30 7.83
C ALA A 435 27.90 14.60 6.48
N VAL A 436 27.78 15.34 5.37
CA VAL A 436 27.91 14.79 4.01
C VAL A 436 29.27 14.14 3.80
N ASP A 437 30.34 14.83 4.18
CA ASP A 437 31.70 14.35 3.95
C ASP A 437 32.05 13.17 4.87
N GLN A 438 31.57 13.19 6.11
CA GLN A 438 31.78 12.08 7.03
C GLN A 438 30.99 10.85 6.60
N PHE A 439 29.69 10.96 6.29
CA PHE A 439 28.87 9.80 5.92
C PHE A 439 29.33 9.13 4.62
N LYS A 440 29.91 9.87 3.65
CA LYS A 440 30.52 9.30 2.44
C LYS A 440 31.64 8.30 2.72
N ARG A 441 32.25 8.32 3.90
CA ARG A 441 33.28 7.36 4.32
C ARG A 441 32.71 5.96 4.56
N ILE A 442 31.42 5.84 4.89
CA ILE A 442 30.78 4.54 5.15
C ILE A 442 30.74 3.68 3.87
N PRO A 443 30.21 4.16 2.72
CA PRO A 443 30.29 3.40 1.48
C PRO A 443 31.70 3.03 1.01
N GLN A 444 32.72 3.82 1.37
CA GLN A 444 34.12 3.54 1.01
C GLN A 444 34.68 2.29 1.70
N THR A 445 34.03 1.81 2.76
CA THR A 445 34.41 0.55 3.44
C THR A 445 33.63 -0.66 2.92
N GLY A 446 32.80 -0.48 1.89
CA GLY A 446 31.94 -1.53 1.32
C GLY A 446 30.57 -1.66 1.99
N LEU A 447 30.25 -0.83 2.99
CA LEU A 447 28.93 -0.79 3.62
C LEU A 447 27.90 -0.06 2.76
N ASN A 448 26.68 -0.57 2.67
CA ASN A 448 25.55 0.21 2.17
C ASN A 448 25.05 1.15 3.28
N LEU A 449 25.18 2.47 3.07
CA LEU A 449 24.62 3.47 3.97
C LEU A 449 23.13 3.67 3.70
N GLY A 450 22.34 3.50 4.74
CA GLY A 450 20.96 3.89 4.83
C GLY A 450 20.73 5.02 5.84
N LEU A 451 19.80 5.92 5.54
CA LEU A 451 19.35 6.98 6.46
C LEU A 451 17.83 6.90 6.67
N TRP A 452 17.38 7.08 7.91
CA TRP A 452 15.96 7.06 8.27
C TRP A 452 15.39 8.48 8.28
N TRP A 453 14.52 8.78 7.32
CA TRP A 453 13.81 10.05 7.19
C TRP A 453 12.56 10.05 8.08
N GLY A 454 12.60 10.86 9.14
CA GLY A 454 11.45 11.12 10.00
C GLY A 454 10.30 11.77 9.25
N ARG A 455 9.08 11.29 9.44
CA ARG A 455 7.86 11.93 8.89
C ARG A 455 7.96 12.26 7.40
N ALA A 456 8.48 11.32 6.59
CA ALA A 456 8.78 11.53 5.17
C ALA A 456 7.55 11.85 4.28
N ALA A 457 6.35 11.76 4.84
CA ALA A 457 5.08 12.17 4.24
C ALA A 457 4.62 13.58 4.68
N GLN A 458 5.49 14.38 5.28
CA GLN A 458 5.18 15.70 5.83
C GLN A 458 6.29 16.72 5.51
N VAL A 459 5.95 18.00 5.57
CA VAL A 459 6.88 19.12 5.40
C VAL A 459 6.77 20.11 6.56
N MET A 460 7.84 20.86 6.79
CA MET A 460 7.89 21.96 7.77
C MET A 460 8.39 23.24 7.06
N PRO A 461 7.47 24.06 6.51
CA PRO A 461 7.85 25.23 5.71
C PRO A 461 8.64 26.28 6.50
N ASP A 462 8.37 26.39 7.81
CA ASP A 462 8.97 27.43 8.66
C ASP A 462 10.30 27.00 9.31
N GLY A 463 10.85 25.84 8.92
CA GLY A 463 12.16 25.36 9.38
C GLY A 463 12.12 24.41 10.58
N TRP A 464 13.28 24.26 11.23
CA TRP A 464 13.53 23.28 12.30
C TRP A 464 12.65 23.51 13.53
N ASP A 465 12.06 22.43 14.06
CA ASP A 465 11.24 22.41 15.29
C ASP A 465 10.08 23.42 15.26
N SER A 466 9.52 23.70 14.08
CA SER A 466 8.32 24.52 13.92
C SER A 466 7.06 23.79 14.43
N PHE A 467 6.10 24.55 14.96
CA PHE A 467 4.76 24.04 15.26
C PHE A 467 3.93 23.76 14.00
N ARG A 468 4.28 24.39 12.87
CA ARG A 468 3.59 24.21 11.60
C ARG A 468 4.20 23.00 10.87
N ILE A 469 3.41 21.93 10.83
CA ILE A 469 3.70 20.74 10.05
C ILE A 469 2.52 20.45 9.13
N GLU A 470 2.82 20.17 7.86
CA GLU A 470 1.82 19.90 6.84
C GLU A 470 2.05 18.52 6.23
N ASN A 471 0.99 17.88 5.76
CA ASN A 471 1.17 16.67 4.95
C ASN A 471 1.75 17.08 3.60
N LEU A 472 2.73 16.32 3.11
CA LEU A 472 3.32 16.53 1.80
C LEU A 472 2.23 16.28 0.74
N ASP A 473 2.10 17.21 -0.19
CA ASP A 473 1.23 17.08 -1.36
C ASP A 473 2.14 17.00 -2.59
N PRO A 474 2.20 15.86 -3.30
CA PRO A 474 3.08 15.71 -4.46
C PRO A 474 2.70 16.63 -5.64
N ASN A 475 1.54 17.29 -5.60
CA ASN A 475 1.12 18.28 -6.59
C ASN A 475 1.45 19.72 -6.17
N ASN A 476 1.89 19.95 -4.92
CA ASN A 476 2.37 21.25 -4.48
C ASN A 476 3.89 21.37 -4.75
N PRO A 477 4.33 22.25 -5.67
CA PRO A 477 5.74 22.37 -6.03
C PRO A 477 6.63 22.82 -4.87
N GLU A 478 6.12 23.58 -3.90
CA GLU A 478 6.86 23.98 -2.71
C GLU A 478 7.12 22.78 -1.79
N HIS A 479 6.10 21.94 -1.57
CA HIS A 479 6.24 20.72 -0.75
C HIS A 479 7.23 19.75 -1.39
N VAL A 480 7.15 19.57 -2.70
CA VAL A 480 8.08 18.74 -3.48
C VAL A 480 9.50 19.27 -3.38
N MET A 481 9.71 20.59 -3.51
CA MET A 481 11.02 21.22 -3.37
C MET A 481 11.61 20.98 -1.97
N LEU A 482 10.82 21.16 -0.91
CA LEU A 482 11.25 20.89 0.47
C LEU A 482 11.61 19.41 0.66
N GLY A 483 10.78 18.49 0.16
CA GLY A 483 11.08 17.05 0.21
C GLY A 483 12.36 16.69 -0.57
N PHE A 484 12.55 17.24 -1.77
CA PHE A 484 13.76 17.01 -2.54
C PHE A 484 15.01 17.59 -1.91
N ARG A 485 14.92 18.70 -1.17
CA ARG A 485 16.05 19.24 -0.40
C ARG A 485 16.59 18.20 0.60
N GLU A 486 15.70 17.48 1.27
CA GLU A 486 16.08 16.40 2.21
C GLU A 486 16.69 15.19 1.48
N LEU A 487 16.03 14.74 0.40
CA LEU A 487 16.50 13.62 -0.41
C LEU A 487 17.89 13.88 -1.01
N ASP A 488 18.10 15.07 -1.59
CA ASP A 488 19.35 15.45 -2.22
C ASP A 488 20.50 15.50 -1.20
N ALA A 489 20.24 16.00 0.01
CA ALA A 489 21.21 16.03 1.10
C ALA A 489 21.62 14.60 1.54
N ALA A 490 20.65 13.72 1.74
CA ALA A 490 20.89 12.31 2.07
C ALA A 490 21.63 11.56 0.95
N TYR A 491 21.24 11.79 -0.30
CA TYR A 491 21.90 11.19 -1.47
C TYR A 491 23.35 11.66 -1.61
N ALA A 492 23.59 12.97 -1.41
CA ALA A 492 24.91 13.56 -1.41
C ALA A 492 25.81 12.98 -0.30
N ALA A 493 25.25 12.67 0.87
CA ALA A 493 25.94 11.98 1.96
C ALA A 493 26.31 10.51 1.65
N GLY A 494 25.93 10.00 0.48
CA GLY A 494 26.23 8.64 0.04
C GLY A 494 25.17 7.61 0.43
N ALA A 495 24.00 8.03 0.92
CA ALA A 495 22.91 7.11 1.22
C ALA A 495 22.43 6.43 -0.07
N ARG A 496 22.25 5.12 0.00
CA ARG A 496 21.67 4.27 -1.07
C ARG A 496 20.45 3.50 -0.60
N THR A 497 20.12 3.62 0.68
CA THR A 497 18.86 3.19 1.25
C THR A 497 18.25 4.35 2.04
N ILE A 498 16.95 4.62 1.93
CA ILE A 498 16.27 5.65 2.71
C ILE A 498 15.02 5.03 3.33
N GLY A 499 14.97 5.01 4.66
CA GLY A 499 13.76 4.66 5.40
C GLY A 499 12.80 5.85 5.45
N LEU A 500 11.52 5.61 5.29
CA LEU A 500 10.46 6.61 5.21
C LEU A 500 9.52 6.41 6.40
N ASP A 501 9.78 7.13 7.49
CA ASP A 501 8.96 7.08 8.69
C ASP A 501 7.61 7.77 8.49
N ALA A 502 6.60 7.26 9.21
CA ALA A 502 5.22 7.73 9.20
C ALA A 502 4.66 7.95 7.79
N PHE A 503 5.10 7.14 6.81
CA PHE A 503 4.77 7.34 5.40
C PHE A 503 3.28 7.12 5.12
N ARG A 504 2.62 6.28 5.93
CA ARG A 504 1.16 6.05 5.91
C ARG A 504 0.29 7.30 6.17
N LYS A 505 0.90 8.44 6.54
CA LYS A 505 0.17 9.71 6.64
C LYS A 505 -0.28 10.22 5.28
N MET A 506 0.40 9.81 4.21
CA MET A 506 0.03 10.07 2.83
C MET A 506 -0.97 9.01 2.35
N GLN A 507 -1.89 9.41 1.47
CA GLN A 507 -2.77 8.45 0.80
C GLN A 507 -1.97 7.59 -0.18
N ALA A 508 -2.37 6.34 -0.42
CA ALA A 508 -1.54 5.41 -1.20
C ALA A 508 -1.26 5.88 -2.64
N TRP A 509 -2.24 6.52 -3.30
CA TRP A 509 -2.06 7.05 -4.66
C TRP A 509 -1.07 8.23 -4.69
N ASP A 510 -1.11 9.11 -3.68
CA ASP A 510 -0.13 10.20 -3.54
C ASP A 510 1.24 9.66 -3.13
N ALA A 511 1.28 8.63 -2.28
CA ALA A 511 2.48 7.95 -1.84
C ALA A 511 3.23 7.29 -3.01
N ILE A 512 2.50 6.65 -3.92
CA ILE A 512 3.08 6.07 -5.15
C ILE A 512 3.62 7.18 -6.06
N GLN A 513 2.87 8.26 -6.27
CA GLN A 513 3.36 9.41 -7.05
C GLN A 513 4.64 9.97 -6.43
N TRP A 514 4.67 10.18 -5.12
CA TRP A 514 5.84 10.70 -4.42
C TRP A 514 7.04 9.75 -4.47
N LEU A 515 6.83 8.43 -4.30
CA LEU A 515 7.87 7.42 -4.47
C LEU A 515 8.48 7.45 -5.87
N GLN A 516 7.65 7.54 -6.92
CA GLN A 516 8.12 7.62 -8.30
C GLN A 516 8.95 8.89 -8.54
N MET A 517 8.52 10.03 -7.99
CA MET A 517 9.26 11.29 -8.04
C MET A 517 10.62 11.18 -7.36
N MET A 518 10.68 10.58 -6.16
CA MET A 518 11.94 10.34 -5.43
C MET A 518 12.86 9.37 -6.17
N GLN A 519 12.32 8.27 -6.71
CA GLN A 519 13.08 7.29 -7.50
C GLN A 519 13.65 7.91 -8.79
N HIS A 520 12.89 8.79 -9.44
CA HIS A 520 13.37 9.54 -10.60
C HIS A 520 14.47 10.55 -10.22
N ARG A 521 14.31 11.26 -9.09
CA ARG A 521 15.28 12.25 -8.60
C ARG A 521 16.59 11.61 -8.16
N ALA A 522 16.53 10.46 -7.50
CA ALA A 522 17.68 9.74 -6.95
C ALA A 522 17.71 8.27 -7.44
N PRO A 523 18.05 8.03 -8.72
CA PRO A 523 18.05 6.70 -9.28
C PRO A 523 19.04 5.79 -8.55
N GLY A 524 18.61 4.55 -8.28
CA GLY A 524 19.40 3.55 -7.55
C GLY A 524 19.33 3.66 -6.02
N VAL A 525 18.58 4.63 -5.46
CA VAL A 525 18.23 4.63 -4.04
C VAL A 525 17.09 3.65 -3.79
N ARG A 526 17.26 2.77 -2.79
CA ARG A 526 16.19 1.92 -2.26
C ARG A 526 15.41 2.68 -1.20
N PHE A 527 14.11 2.81 -1.34
CA PHE A 527 13.24 3.37 -0.30
C PHE A 527 12.65 2.24 0.55
N ILE A 528 12.29 2.51 1.82
CA ILE A 528 11.66 1.53 2.71
C ILE A 528 10.58 2.25 3.52
N THR A 529 9.32 1.82 3.46
CA THR A 529 8.22 2.51 4.14
C THR A 529 7.95 1.99 5.54
N GLU A 530 7.78 2.88 6.52
CA GLU A 530 7.23 2.58 7.84
C GLU A 530 5.90 3.32 8.10
N PRO A 531 4.89 2.63 8.65
CA PRO A 531 4.81 1.17 8.80
C PRO A 531 4.68 0.47 7.44
N VAL A 532 4.54 -0.87 7.46
CA VAL A 532 4.11 -1.65 6.31
C VAL A 532 2.89 -0.98 5.67
N CYS A 533 3.04 -0.57 4.42
CA CYS A 533 1.97 0.03 3.65
C CYS A 533 1.12 -1.07 2.99
N GLY A 534 -0.01 -0.67 2.37
CA GLY A 534 -0.83 -1.60 1.59
C GLY A 534 -0.08 -2.22 0.42
N ASP A 535 -0.55 -3.37 -0.05
CA ASP A 535 -0.03 -4.16 -1.17
C ASP A 535 0.41 -3.33 -2.40
N VAL A 536 -0.40 -2.36 -2.83
CA VAL A 536 -0.11 -1.52 -4.01
C VAL A 536 1.11 -0.62 -3.81
N VAL A 537 1.35 -0.13 -2.59
CA VAL A 537 2.55 0.67 -2.27
C VAL A 537 3.75 -0.26 -2.13
N HIS A 538 3.55 -1.44 -1.53
CA HIS A 538 4.59 -2.45 -1.34
C HIS A 538 5.13 -3.02 -2.67
N ASN A 539 4.42 -2.83 -3.79
CA ASN A 539 4.96 -3.10 -5.13
C ASN A 539 6.13 -2.18 -5.52
N PHE A 540 6.21 -0.96 -4.98
CA PHE A 540 7.21 0.03 -5.38
C PHE A 540 8.41 0.12 -4.44
N THR A 541 8.24 -0.34 -3.21
CA THR A 541 9.21 -0.14 -2.14
C THR A 541 9.09 -1.23 -1.09
N PRO A 542 10.20 -1.76 -0.55
CA PRO A 542 10.21 -2.54 0.68
C PRO A 542 9.44 -1.87 1.82
N ALA A 543 9.04 -2.67 2.80
CA ALA A 543 8.31 -2.25 3.99
C ALA A 543 9.12 -2.48 5.29
N PHE A 544 8.67 -1.86 6.38
CA PHE A 544 9.29 -1.99 7.69
C PHE A 544 8.24 -2.26 8.77
N GLN A 545 8.55 -3.22 9.64
CA GLN A 545 7.74 -3.61 10.78
C GLN A 545 8.63 -3.86 11.99
N VAL A 546 8.20 -3.40 13.16
CA VAL A 546 8.85 -3.82 14.40
C VAL A 546 8.47 -5.27 14.69
N ALA A 547 9.46 -6.16 14.68
CA ALA A 547 9.30 -7.60 14.83
C ALA A 547 9.16 -8.02 16.29
N THR A 548 9.89 -7.37 17.21
CA THR A 548 9.78 -7.59 18.64
C THR A 548 8.77 -6.63 19.28
N ARG A 549 7.98 -7.14 20.24
CA ARG A 549 6.97 -6.37 20.97
C ARG A 549 7.07 -6.66 22.46
N PRO A 550 6.73 -5.70 23.33
CA PRO A 550 6.59 -5.99 24.75
C PRO A 550 5.47 -7.01 24.97
N ALA A 551 5.45 -7.68 26.12
CA ALA A 551 4.42 -8.68 26.45
C ALA A 551 2.98 -8.13 26.34
N SER A 552 2.77 -6.85 26.66
CA SER A 552 1.47 -6.17 26.53
C SER A 552 0.98 -6.01 25.08
N GLU A 553 1.88 -6.15 24.10
CA GLU A 553 1.61 -6.05 22.67
C GLU A 553 2.02 -7.34 21.95
N ALA A 554 2.04 -8.49 22.64
CA ALA A 554 2.47 -9.77 22.05
C ALA A 554 1.69 -10.12 20.78
N SER A 555 0.41 -9.74 20.70
CA SER A 555 -0.43 -9.90 19.51
C SER A 555 0.07 -9.11 18.29
N LEU A 556 0.98 -8.15 18.44
CA LEU A 556 1.58 -7.38 17.33
C LEU A 556 2.99 -7.89 16.97
N ARG A 557 3.49 -8.93 17.64
CA ARG A 557 4.80 -9.52 17.38
C ARG A 557 4.73 -10.30 16.07
N VAL A 558 5.84 -10.27 15.32
CA VAL A 558 6.01 -11.09 14.12
C VAL A 558 6.25 -12.53 14.56
N GLU A 559 5.25 -13.38 14.35
CA GLU A 559 5.25 -14.80 14.74
C GLU A 559 5.12 -15.71 13.53
N THR A 560 4.66 -15.16 12.40
CA THR A 560 4.43 -15.88 11.15
C THR A 560 5.05 -15.14 9.97
N ARG A 561 5.17 -15.82 8.83
CA ARG A 561 5.48 -15.17 7.55
C ARG A 561 4.37 -14.20 7.17
N HIS A 562 4.67 -13.23 6.32
CA HIS A 562 3.65 -12.29 5.86
C HIS A 562 2.83 -12.88 4.71
N PHE A 563 1.80 -13.68 5.04
CA PHE A 563 1.07 -14.53 4.08
C PHE A 563 0.54 -13.78 2.85
N LEU A 564 -0.02 -12.57 3.03
CA LEU A 564 -0.52 -11.80 1.89
C LEU A 564 0.58 -11.20 1.02
N ALA A 565 1.73 -10.86 1.59
CA ALA A 565 2.85 -10.34 0.80
C ALA A 565 3.47 -11.48 -0.02
N ASP A 566 3.59 -12.68 0.57
CA ASP A 566 3.99 -13.88 -0.17
C ASP A 566 3.02 -14.19 -1.32
N LEU A 567 1.71 -14.08 -1.07
CA LEU A 567 0.67 -14.36 -2.05
C LEU A 567 0.66 -13.34 -3.20
N LEU A 568 0.73 -12.04 -2.89
CA LEU A 568 0.47 -10.96 -3.83
C LEU A 568 1.75 -10.38 -4.45
N ASN A 569 2.84 -10.31 -3.68
CA ASN A 569 4.07 -9.61 -4.00
C ASN A 569 5.28 -10.57 -3.89
N PRO A 570 5.36 -11.63 -4.71
CA PRO A 570 6.49 -12.55 -4.64
C PRO A 570 7.81 -11.79 -4.83
N GLY A 571 8.81 -12.10 -3.99
CA GLY A 571 10.07 -11.35 -3.95
C GLY A 571 10.06 -10.11 -3.06
N HIS A 572 9.00 -9.88 -2.27
CA HIS A 572 8.92 -8.75 -1.36
C HIS A 572 10.06 -8.67 -0.32
N GLU A 573 10.27 -7.47 0.19
CA GLU A 573 11.17 -7.18 1.31
C GLU A 573 10.39 -6.52 2.45
N ILE A 574 10.32 -7.18 3.61
CA ILE A 574 9.86 -6.55 4.85
C ILE A 574 10.98 -6.61 5.88
N TRP A 575 11.37 -5.46 6.39
CA TRP A 575 12.37 -5.33 7.44
C TRP A 575 11.72 -5.58 8.80
N GLY A 576 12.14 -6.65 9.47
CA GLY A 576 11.74 -6.99 10.82
C GLY A 576 12.69 -6.37 11.85
N PHE A 577 12.30 -5.25 12.45
CA PHE A 577 13.13 -4.55 13.42
C PHE A 577 13.09 -5.18 14.81
N ILE A 578 14.24 -5.63 15.27
CA ILE A 578 14.47 -6.28 16.56
C ILE A 578 15.02 -5.24 17.53
N ARG A 579 14.18 -4.83 18.47
CA ARG A 579 14.49 -3.89 19.53
C ARG A 579 14.83 -4.59 20.84
N ILE A 580 15.94 -4.17 21.46
CA ILE A 580 16.41 -4.74 22.75
C ILE A 580 15.39 -4.57 23.86
N ASP A 581 14.87 -3.36 24.02
CA ASP A 581 13.97 -3.00 25.11
C ASP A 581 12.69 -3.82 25.03
N ARG A 582 12.16 -4.00 23.81
CA ARG A 582 10.93 -4.78 23.59
C ARG A 582 11.16 -6.27 23.77
N LEU A 583 12.32 -6.78 23.36
CA LEU A 583 12.68 -8.17 23.60
C LEU A 583 12.89 -8.44 25.10
N ALA A 584 13.52 -7.50 25.82
CA ALA A 584 13.70 -7.58 27.27
C ALA A 584 12.36 -7.64 28.01
N ASP A 585 11.45 -6.72 27.66
CA ASP A 585 10.09 -6.67 28.20
C ASP A 585 9.32 -7.98 27.94
N TYR A 586 9.46 -8.53 26.74
CA TYR A 586 8.84 -9.80 26.38
C TYR A 586 9.39 -10.99 27.19
N LEU A 587 10.72 -11.06 27.35
CA LEU A 587 11.39 -12.13 28.09
C LEU A 587 11.27 -11.98 29.61
N GLY A 588 10.89 -10.81 30.11
CA GLY A 588 10.90 -10.48 31.54
C GLY A 588 12.32 -10.41 32.14
N ARG A 589 13.36 -10.28 31.30
CA ARG A 589 14.78 -10.21 31.68
C ARG A 589 15.60 -9.54 30.59
N THR A 590 16.81 -9.09 30.92
CA THR A 590 17.77 -8.63 29.92
C THR A 590 18.11 -9.77 28.93
N PRO A 591 17.98 -9.55 27.60
CA PRO A 591 18.34 -10.55 26.60
C PRO A 591 19.85 -10.84 26.60
N THR A 592 20.23 -12.10 26.49
CA THR A 592 21.62 -12.53 26.27
C THR A 592 21.95 -12.43 24.78
N LEU A 593 23.24 -12.51 24.41
CA LEU A 593 23.64 -12.55 22.99
C LEU A 593 22.98 -13.72 22.23
N GLU A 594 22.77 -14.85 22.88
CA GLU A 594 22.09 -16.01 22.28
C GLU A 594 20.62 -15.70 21.97
N ASP A 595 19.91 -14.99 22.85
CA ASP A 595 18.52 -14.57 22.59
C ASP A 595 18.43 -13.67 21.34
N TRP A 596 19.43 -12.80 21.15
CA TRP A 596 19.49 -11.93 19.98
C TRP A 596 19.70 -12.69 18.68
N ILE A 597 20.68 -13.60 18.66
CA ILE A 597 20.99 -14.41 17.48
C ILE A 597 19.77 -15.27 17.15
N TYR A 598 19.18 -15.93 18.15
CA TYR A 598 17.97 -16.72 18.00
C TYR A 598 16.82 -15.88 17.40
N GLU A 599 16.55 -14.69 17.94
CA GLU A 599 15.46 -13.86 17.44
C GLU A 599 15.72 -13.35 16.00
N ALA A 600 16.97 -13.01 15.67
CA ALA A 600 17.34 -12.59 14.33
C ALA A 600 17.19 -13.74 13.31
N GLU A 601 17.64 -14.94 13.65
CA GLU A 601 17.48 -16.13 12.82
C GLU A 601 16.01 -16.54 12.67
N ARG A 602 15.22 -16.44 13.75
CA ARG A 602 13.77 -16.68 13.72
C ARG A 602 13.05 -15.68 12.82
N VAL A 603 13.35 -14.39 12.93
CA VAL A 603 12.74 -13.35 12.07
C VAL A 603 13.15 -13.57 10.60
N ALA A 604 14.40 -13.93 10.34
CA ALA A 604 14.88 -14.25 9.01
C ALA A 604 14.22 -15.49 8.40
N SER A 605 14.00 -16.55 9.18
CA SER A 605 13.34 -17.77 8.71
C SER A 605 11.87 -17.57 8.36
N LEU A 606 11.23 -16.55 8.94
CA LEU A 606 9.88 -16.10 8.57
C LEU A 606 9.83 -15.20 7.32
N GLY A 607 10.97 -14.98 6.65
CA GLY A 607 11.05 -14.21 5.40
C GLY A 607 11.32 -12.72 5.56
N TYR A 608 11.51 -12.23 6.79
CA TYR A 608 11.80 -10.83 7.08
C TYR A 608 13.30 -10.55 7.09
N ILE A 609 13.71 -9.36 6.62
CA ILE A 609 15.08 -8.89 6.78
C ILE A 609 15.30 -8.54 8.25
N ALA A 610 16.15 -9.31 8.94
CA ALA A 610 16.51 -9.01 10.32
C ALA A 610 17.23 -7.66 10.40
N SER A 611 16.58 -6.69 11.04
CA SER A 611 17.12 -5.35 11.30
C SER A 611 17.38 -5.22 12.79
N VAL A 612 18.62 -5.11 13.23
CA VAL A 612 18.99 -5.24 14.66
C VAL A 612 19.46 -3.89 15.22
N SER A 613 18.95 -3.45 16.36
CA SER A 613 19.38 -2.17 16.97
C SER A 613 20.77 -2.23 17.62
N GLU A 614 21.15 -3.40 18.15
CA GLU A 614 22.44 -3.62 18.79
C GLU A 614 23.43 -4.29 17.84
N PRO A 615 24.73 -4.01 17.97
CA PRO A 615 25.74 -4.57 17.09
C PRO A 615 26.11 -5.99 17.52
N ILE A 616 25.24 -6.97 17.27
CA ILE A 616 25.59 -8.40 17.34
C ILE A 616 26.36 -8.80 16.09
N SER A 617 27.26 -9.77 16.16
CA SER A 617 27.87 -10.31 14.93
C SER A 617 26.83 -11.10 14.14
N THR A 618 26.72 -10.85 12.84
CA THR A 618 25.86 -11.66 11.96
C THR A 618 26.46 -13.06 11.83
N THR A 619 25.63 -14.10 11.95
CA THR A 619 26.06 -15.45 11.60
C THR A 619 26.15 -15.58 10.06
N PRO A 620 27.19 -16.23 9.50
CA PRO A 620 27.23 -16.53 8.08
C PRO A 620 25.95 -17.26 7.65
N GLY A 621 25.22 -16.71 6.68
CA GLY A 621 23.98 -17.28 6.18
C GLY A 621 22.69 -16.76 6.83
N MET A 622 22.75 -15.82 7.78
CA MET A 622 21.56 -15.09 8.23
C MET A 622 21.01 -14.26 7.07
N VAL A 623 20.08 -14.82 6.29
CA VAL A 623 19.40 -14.14 5.18
C VAL A 623 17.90 -14.42 5.28
N ALA A 624 17.09 -13.43 4.92
CA ALA A 624 15.64 -13.58 4.91
C ALA A 624 15.21 -14.70 3.94
N ALA A 625 14.45 -15.67 4.43
CA ALA A 625 13.94 -16.79 3.65
C ALA A 625 13.02 -16.34 2.50
N GLU A 626 12.93 -17.14 1.43
CA GLU A 626 12.01 -16.89 0.31
C GLU A 626 10.67 -17.57 0.57
N THR A 627 9.92 -17.06 1.55
CA THR A 627 8.72 -17.73 2.09
C THR A 627 7.58 -17.92 1.08
N TRP A 628 7.57 -17.13 0.00
CA TRP A 628 6.63 -17.27 -1.11
C TRP A 628 6.90 -18.47 -2.02
N ARG A 629 8.08 -19.10 -1.94
CA ARG A 629 8.42 -20.34 -2.69
C ARG A 629 8.05 -21.62 -1.95
N LEU A 630 7.65 -21.55 -0.68
CA LEU A 630 7.39 -22.74 0.14
C LEU A 630 6.07 -23.43 -0.20
N ASP A 631 5.18 -22.74 -0.91
CA ASP A 631 3.85 -23.22 -1.28
C ASP A 631 3.71 -23.49 -2.80
N GLU A 632 4.80 -23.34 -3.57
CA GLU A 632 4.94 -23.78 -4.98
C GLU A 632 5.42 -25.24 -5.04
#